data_AF-A0A2P8HN64-F1
#
_entry.id   AF-A0A2P8HN64-F1
#
_cell.length_a   1.000
_cell.length_b   1.000
_cell.length_c   1.000
_cell.angle_alpha   90.00
_cell.angle_beta   90.00
_cell.angle_gamma   90.00
#
_symmetry.space_group_name_H-M   'P 1'
#
loop_
_entity.id
_entity.type
_entity.pdbx_description
1 polymer ?
#
loop_
_entity_poly.entity_id
_entity_poly.type
_entity_poly.pdbx_seq_one_letter_code
_entity_poly.pdbx_strand_id
1 'polypeptide(L)'
;MDVQRYISSGILESYVFGMLPEAELGEIEMAVLHYPEIKAAVNSLQHDKEKFVMLYATPPPPGIKDRLLEIIQQENTQEGNDLLPEELRTPVPTPAKETPVKKLPAAKKSTDRIWKYATAAIVALLFGSVIMNFFFFNRSTDYKSRYRSLIAAQEKLDAQKEQHALTSIKEPTKEPDLLTDPAFKWMKMDGVGAFTGNSVSVGWNPQTQVVYLLAQLMPVPPAGKQFQLWAIVNKKLVDAGVFDGGAEVSQKLQQMKAIAIAQGFAVTLERKGGSTSPTMSQICMSAKVTR
;
A
#
# COMPACT_ATOMS: atom_id res chain seq x y z
N MET A 1 -12.72 -3.83 -26.99
CA MET A 1 -12.98 -2.41 -26.74
C MET A 1 -11.69 -1.74 -26.32
N ASP A 2 -11.48 -0.49 -26.72
CA ASP A 2 -10.32 0.30 -26.31
C ASP A 2 -10.68 1.13 -25.08
N VAL A 3 -10.19 0.70 -23.91
CA VAL A 3 -10.47 1.34 -22.62
C VAL A 3 -9.94 2.78 -22.58
N GLN A 4 -8.79 3.04 -23.22
CA GLN A 4 -8.18 4.37 -23.24
C GLN A 4 -9.02 5.36 -24.05
N ARG A 5 -9.65 4.89 -25.12
CA ARG A 5 -10.59 5.71 -25.91
C ARG A 5 -11.78 6.16 -25.08
N TYR A 6 -12.34 5.29 -24.23
CA TYR A 6 -13.46 5.67 -23.36
C TYR A 6 -13.06 6.73 -22.32
N ILE A 7 -11.88 6.58 -21.72
CA ILE A 7 -11.37 7.50 -20.70
C ILE A 7 -11.00 8.87 -21.30
N SER A 8 -10.52 8.91 -22.55
CA SER A 8 -10.04 10.15 -23.19
C SER A 8 -11.06 10.87 -24.08
N SER A 9 -12.21 10.27 -24.36
CA SER A 9 -13.20 10.80 -25.33
C SER A 9 -14.22 11.77 -24.75
N GLY A 10 -14.31 11.94 -23.43
CA GLY A 10 -15.35 12.77 -22.80
C GLY A 10 -16.70 12.07 -22.62
N ILE A 11 -16.80 10.79 -23.03
CA ILE A 11 -18.05 10.01 -23.00
C ILE A 11 -18.43 9.65 -21.56
N LEU A 12 -17.44 9.36 -20.70
CA LEU A 12 -17.69 9.00 -19.29
C LEU A 12 -18.21 10.19 -18.48
N GLU A 13 -17.73 11.40 -18.79
CA GLU A 13 -18.22 12.65 -18.23
C GLU A 13 -19.67 12.87 -18.66
N SER A 14 -19.96 12.75 -19.96
CA SER A 14 -21.31 12.88 -20.50
C SER A 14 -22.27 11.86 -19.87
N TYR A 15 -21.80 10.63 -19.62
CA TYR A 15 -22.52 9.60 -18.88
C TYR A 15 -22.81 10.02 -17.43
N VAL A 16 -21.78 10.44 -16.67
CA VAL A 16 -21.92 10.83 -15.25
C VAL A 16 -22.83 12.05 -15.06
N PHE A 17 -22.83 12.98 -16.02
CA PHE A 17 -23.72 14.13 -16.01
C PHE A 17 -25.11 13.85 -16.59
N GLY A 18 -25.38 12.64 -17.09
CA GLY A 18 -26.68 12.25 -17.64
C GLY A 18 -27.00 12.92 -18.99
N MET A 19 -25.97 13.30 -19.75
CA MET A 19 -26.08 13.94 -21.07
C MET A 19 -25.91 12.96 -22.23
N LEU A 20 -25.64 11.68 -21.93
CA LEU A 20 -25.41 10.65 -22.94
C LEU A 20 -26.73 10.17 -23.55
N PRO A 21 -26.82 10.01 -24.89
CA PRO A 21 -28.01 9.44 -25.53
C PRO A 21 -28.25 7.98 -25.12
N GLU A 22 -29.52 7.59 -25.04
CA GLU A 22 -29.96 6.26 -24.55
C GLU A 22 -29.34 5.09 -25.32
N ALA A 23 -29.07 5.27 -26.62
CA ALA A 23 -28.43 4.28 -27.47
C ALA A 23 -26.98 3.93 -27.04
N GLU A 24 -26.26 4.87 -26.42
CA GLU A 24 -24.87 4.70 -25.98
C GLU A 24 -24.76 4.32 -24.50
N LEU A 25 -25.85 4.50 -23.74
CA LEU A 25 -25.89 4.26 -22.30
C LEU A 25 -25.71 2.78 -21.96
N GLY A 26 -26.38 1.89 -22.69
CA GLY A 26 -26.24 0.44 -22.51
C GLY A 26 -24.83 -0.07 -22.84
N GLU A 27 -24.14 0.54 -23.80
CA GLU A 27 -22.74 0.19 -24.13
C GLU A 27 -21.81 0.55 -22.96
N ILE A 28 -22.00 1.73 -22.35
CA ILE A 28 -21.24 2.16 -21.18
C ILE A 28 -21.52 1.30 -19.96
N GLU A 29 -22.78 0.98 -19.67
CA GLU A 29 -23.13 0.12 -18.53
C GLU A 29 -22.49 -1.27 -18.66
N MET A 30 -22.54 -1.85 -19.86
CA MET A 30 -21.85 -3.11 -20.15
C MET A 30 -20.34 -2.96 -20.01
N ALA A 31 -19.76 -1.86 -20.48
CA ALA A 31 -18.33 -1.59 -20.36
C ALA A 31 -17.90 -1.41 -18.88
N VAL A 32 -18.70 -0.75 -18.04
CA VAL A 32 -18.46 -0.57 -16.61
C VAL A 32 -18.50 -1.91 -15.86
N LEU A 33 -19.35 -2.85 -16.28
CA LEU A 33 -19.39 -4.20 -15.70
C LEU A 33 -18.17 -5.05 -16.07
N HIS A 34 -17.68 -4.93 -17.31
CA HIS A 34 -16.61 -5.78 -17.84
C HIS A 34 -15.20 -5.22 -17.59
N TYR A 35 -15.05 -3.90 -17.51
CA TYR A 35 -13.75 -3.24 -17.39
C TYR A 35 -13.62 -2.45 -16.08
N PRO A 36 -12.80 -2.91 -15.11
CA PRO A 36 -12.66 -2.25 -13.81
C PRO A 36 -12.02 -0.86 -13.91
N GLU A 37 -11.20 -0.61 -14.94
CA GLU A 37 -10.60 0.69 -15.22
C GLU A 37 -11.66 1.74 -15.57
N ILE A 38 -12.65 1.38 -16.40
CA ILE A 38 -13.77 2.26 -16.75
C ILE A 38 -14.63 2.53 -15.52
N LYS A 39 -14.91 1.51 -14.72
CA LYS A 39 -15.63 1.65 -13.45
C LYS A 39 -14.91 2.61 -12.49
N ALA A 40 -13.59 2.49 -12.37
CA ALA A 40 -12.79 3.38 -11.53
C ALA A 40 -12.85 4.84 -12.02
N ALA A 41 -12.76 5.06 -13.33
CA ALA A 41 -12.89 6.39 -13.93
C ALA A 41 -14.29 7.00 -13.68
N VAL A 42 -15.36 6.24 -13.90
CA VAL A 42 -16.74 6.66 -13.62
C VAL A 42 -16.92 7.01 -12.14
N ASN A 43 -16.43 6.17 -11.24
CA ASN A 43 -16.50 6.44 -9.80
C ASN A 43 -15.76 7.73 -9.42
N SER A 44 -14.59 7.99 -9.99
CA SER A 44 -13.83 9.22 -9.75
C SER A 44 -14.64 10.45 -10.18
N LEU A 45 -15.18 10.41 -11.40
CA LEU A 45 -16.02 11.48 -11.94
C LEU A 45 -17.29 11.72 -11.10
N GLN A 46 -17.90 10.66 -10.56
CA GLN A 46 -19.04 10.77 -9.64
C GLN A 46 -18.66 11.48 -8.33
N HIS A 47 -17.50 11.19 -7.75
CA HIS A 47 -17.02 11.90 -6.56
C HIS A 47 -16.74 13.37 -6.84
N ASP A 48 -16.18 13.69 -8.01
CA ASP A 48 -15.91 15.08 -8.39
C ASP A 48 -17.20 15.86 -8.63
N LYS A 49 -18.21 15.21 -9.25
CA LYS A 49 -19.57 15.75 -9.35
C LYS A 49 -20.18 15.98 -7.96
N GLU A 50 -20.05 15.04 -7.02
CA GLU A 50 -20.55 15.20 -5.65
C GLU A 50 -19.91 16.41 -4.96
N LYS A 51 -18.58 16.55 -5.01
CA LYS A 51 -17.88 17.73 -4.48
C LYS A 51 -18.40 19.02 -5.10
N PHE A 52 -18.57 19.04 -6.42
CA PHE A 52 -19.11 20.20 -7.13
C PHE A 52 -20.52 20.54 -6.66
N VAL A 53 -21.43 19.57 -6.59
CA VAL A 53 -22.82 19.78 -6.15
C VAL A 53 -22.88 20.27 -4.70
N MET A 54 -22.03 19.73 -3.82
CA MET A 54 -21.95 20.15 -2.41
C MET A 54 -21.53 21.62 -2.25
N LEU A 55 -20.67 22.14 -3.13
CA LEU A 55 -20.26 23.56 -3.10
C LEU A 55 -21.43 24.51 -3.34
N TYR A 56 -22.45 24.08 -4.09
CA TYR A 56 -23.64 24.87 -4.45
C TYR A 56 -24.91 24.38 -3.76
N ALA A 57 -24.79 23.56 -2.70
CA ALA A 57 -25.94 22.99 -2.02
C ALA A 57 -26.77 24.06 -1.31
N THR A 58 -28.08 24.08 -1.61
CA THR A 58 -29.06 24.92 -0.92
C THR A 58 -29.78 24.12 0.16
N PRO A 59 -30.06 24.71 1.34
CA PRO A 59 -30.77 24.00 2.39
C PRO A 59 -32.17 23.61 1.90
N PRO A 60 -32.57 22.33 2.03
CA PRO A 60 -33.90 21.92 1.61
C PRO A 60 -34.98 22.51 2.55
N PRO A 61 -36.25 22.59 2.09
CA PRO A 61 -37.35 23.08 2.91
C PRO A 61 -37.49 22.30 4.24
N PRO A 62 -37.84 22.98 5.34
CA PRO A 62 -38.04 22.32 6.63
C PRO A 62 -39.18 21.28 6.52
N GLY A 63 -39.03 20.14 7.19
CA GLY A 63 -40.03 19.06 7.22
C GLY A 63 -40.01 18.09 6.03
N ILE A 64 -39.23 18.36 4.96
CA ILE A 64 -39.16 17.41 3.82
C ILE A 64 -38.61 16.05 4.24
N LYS A 65 -37.65 16.04 5.17
CA LYS A 65 -37.06 14.82 5.71
C LYS A 65 -38.12 13.95 6.39
N ASP A 66 -38.93 14.55 7.25
CA ASP A 66 -39.95 13.84 8.02
C ASP A 66 -41.02 13.27 7.08
N ARG A 67 -41.44 14.07 6.09
CA ARG A 67 -42.37 13.62 5.03
C ARG A 67 -41.82 12.44 4.23
N LEU A 68 -40.55 12.49 3.81
CA LEU A 68 -39.92 11.39 3.07
C LEU A 68 -39.81 10.13 3.93
N LEU A 69 -39.47 10.28 5.22
CA LEU A 69 -39.41 9.16 6.16
C LEU A 69 -40.79 8.53 6.41
N GLU A 70 -41.84 9.33 6.42
CA GLU A 70 -43.22 8.85 6.54
C GLU A 70 -43.65 8.07 5.28
N ILE A 71 -43.35 8.60 4.09
CA ILE A 71 -43.60 7.91 2.81
C ILE A 71 -42.89 6.55 2.78
N ILE A 72 -41.63 6.47 3.21
CA ILE A 72 -40.87 5.22 3.25
C ILE A 72 -41.45 4.24 4.28
N GLN A 73 -41.90 4.72 5.44
CA GLN A 73 -42.51 3.86 6.47
C GLN A 73 -43.84 3.25 6.04
N GLN A 74 -44.60 3.99 5.24
CA GLN A 74 -45.89 3.58 4.72
C GLN A 74 -45.81 3.01 3.30
N GLU A 75 -44.59 2.72 2.81
CA GLU A 75 -44.36 2.17 1.49
C GLU A 75 -45.15 0.86 1.31
N ASN A 76 -45.86 0.72 0.18
CA ASN A 76 -46.77 -0.39 -0.13
C ASN A 76 -48.08 -0.46 0.69
N THR A 77 -48.45 0.61 1.40
CA THR A 77 -49.78 0.77 1.98
C THR A 77 -50.63 1.74 1.16
N GLN A 78 -51.96 1.64 1.29
CA GLN A 78 -52.87 2.58 0.64
C GLN A 78 -52.64 4.02 1.16
N GLU A 79 -52.45 4.17 2.47
CA GLU A 79 -52.17 5.45 3.13
C GLU A 79 -50.85 6.06 2.62
N GLY A 80 -49.80 5.26 2.46
CA GLY A 80 -48.53 5.72 1.90
C GLY A 80 -48.59 6.09 0.41
N ASN A 81 -49.40 5.40 -0.39
CA ASN A 81 -49.62 5.74 -1.80
C ASN A 81 -50.31 7.11 -1.96
N ASP A 82 -51.21 7.46 -1.04
CA ASP A 82 -51.89 8.76 -1.03
C ASP A 82 -50.93 9.92 -0.68
N LEU A 83 -49.86 9.65 0.07
CA LEU A 83 -48.82 10.63 0.41
C LEU A 83 -47.86 10.95 -0.76
N LEU A 84 -47.81 10.10 -1.79
CA LEU A 84 -46.97 10.30 -2.98
C LEU A 84 -47.49 11.45 -3.85
N PRO A 85 -46.59 12.20 -4.52
CA PRO A 85 -46.96 13.10 -5.62
C PRO A 85 -47.75 12.36 -6.69
N GLU A 86 -48.73 13.03 -7.31
CA GLU A 86 -49.65 12.40 -8.30
C GLU A 86 -48.93 11.64 -9.41
N GLU A 87 -47.77 12.13 -9.87
CA GLU A 87 -46.99 11.49 -10.94
C GLU A 87 -46.33 10.15 -10.54
N LEU A 88 -46.17 9.90 -9.24
CA LEU A 88 -45.54 8.69 -8.70
C LEU A 88 -46.58 7.70 -8.15
N ARG A 89 -47.86 8.06 -8.14
CA ARG A 89 -48.94 7.17 -7.70
C ARG A 89 -49.16 6.08 -8.74
N THR A 90 -49.25 4.84 -8.29
CA THR A 90 -49.74 3.77 -9.17
C THR A 90 -51.21 4.01 -9.49
N PRO A 91 -51.67 3.83 -10.74
CA PRO A 91 -53.07 4.02 -11.08
C PRO A 91 -53.93 3.05 -10.26
N VAL A 92 -54.89 3.59 -9.52
CA VAL A 92 -55.84 2.81 -8.71
C VAL A 92 -56.54 1.80 -9.63
N PRO A 93 -56.55 0.49 -9.32
CA PRO A 93 -57.38 -0.45 -10.05
C PRO A 93 -58.85 -0.09 -9.81
N THR A 94 -59.58 0.24 -10.87
CA THR A 94 -61.04 0.36 -10.84
C THR A 94 -61.64 -0.88 -10.18
N PRO A 95 -62.49 -0.77 -9.14
CA PRO A 95 -63.05 -1.94 -8.49
C PRO A 95 -63.95 -2.69 -9.47
N ALA A 96 -63.47 -3.83 -9.96
CA ALA A 96 -64.27 -4.78 -10.71
C ALA A 96 -65.30 -5.40 -9.75
N LYS A 97 -66.58 -5.27 -10.15
CA LYS A 97 -67.78 -5.92 -9.59
C LYS A 97 -67.52 -7.15 -8.72
N GLU A 98 -67.95 -7.08 -7.48
CA GLU A 98 -68.03 -8.19 -6.54
C GLU A 98 -68.91 -9.33 -7.13
N THR A 99 -68.39 -10.56 -7.09
CA THR A 99 -69.18 -11.78 -7.27
C THR A 99 -69.27 -12.49 -5.91
N PRO A 100 -70.44 -13.07 -5.55
CA PRO A 100 -70.65 -13.58 -4.21
C PRO A 100 -69.94 -14.93 -4.02
N VAL A 101 -68.97 -14.97 -3.11
CA VAL A 101 -68.26 -16.20 -2.74
C VAL A 101 -69.07 -16.98 -1.70
N LYS A 102 -69.39 -18.23 -2.03
CA LYS A 102 -70.08 -19.22 -1.19
C LYS A 102 -69.26 -19.53 0.07
N LYS A 103 -69.82 -19.28 1.25
CA LYS A 103 -69.19 -19.59 2.56
C LYS A 103 -69.11 -21.10 2.77
N LEU A 104 -67.91 -21.61 3.04
CA LEU A 104 -67.64 -22.97 3.54
C LEU A 104 -67.67 -22.99 5.08
N PRO A 105 -67.96 -24.14 5.71
CA PRO A 105 -68.22 -24.21 7.14
C PRO A 105 -66.93 -24.02 7.97
N ALA A 106 -67.08 -23.33 9.10
CA ALA A 106 -66.02 -23.09 10.07
C ALA A 106 -65.48 -24.41 10.65
N ALA A 107 -64.21 -24.70 10.37
CA ALA A 107 -63.49 -25.81 10.99
C ALA A 107 -63.07 -25.43 12.43
N LYS A 108 -63.29 -26.39 13.34
CA LYS A 108 -63.12 -26.29 14.80
C LYS A 108 -61.70 -25.92 15.25
N LYS A 109 -61.65 -25.16 16.35
CA LYS A 109 -60.50 -24.84 17.20
C LYS A 109 -59.65 -26.07 17.56
N SER A 110 -58.37 -26.04 17.18
CA SER A 110 -57.27 -26.71 17.88
C SER A 110 -55.92 -26.08 17.46
N THR A 111 -55.76 -24.76 17.64
CA THR A 111 -54.58 -24.04 17.13
C THR A 111 -53.84 -23.22 18.18
N ASP A 112 -54.23 -23.26 19.46
CA ASP A 112 -53.57 -22.44 20.49
C ASP A 112 -52.16 -22.91 20.85
N ARG A 113 -51.87 -24.22 20.83
CA ARG A 113 -50.51 -24.72 21.15
C ARG A 113 -49.53 -24.50 20.00
N ILE A 114 -49.95 -24.73 18.76
CA ILE A 114 -49.10 -24.56 17.58
C ILE A 114 -48.74 -23.08 17.39
N TRP A 115 -49.71 -22.17 17.57
CA TRP A 115 -49.42 -20.73 17.50
C TRP A 115 -48.48 -20.27 18.60
N LYS A 116 -48.58 -20.80 19.83
CA LYS A 116 -47.66 -20.47 20.93
C LYS A 116 -46.21 -20.88 20.63
N TYR A 117 -45.99 -22.08 20.06
CA TYR A 117 -44.64 -22.49 19.63
C TYR A 117 -44.16 -21.69 18.42
N ALA A 118 -45.06 -21.35 17.48
CA ALA A 118 -44.71 -20.51 16.34
C ALA A 118 -44.31 -19.08 16.77
N THR A 119 -45.01 -18.46 17.73
CA THR A 119 -44.62 -17.15 18.26
C THR A 119 -43.31 -17.23 19.02
N ALA A 120 -43.10 -18.27 19.83
CA ALA A 120 -41.83 -18.46 20.55
C ALA A 120 -40.63 -18.63 19.59
N ALA A 121 -40.80 -19.37 18.49
CA ALA A 121 -39.76 -19.54 17.48
C ALA A 121 -39.42 -18.24 16.74
N ILE A 122 -40.43 -17.42 16.41
CA ILE A 122 -40.23 -16.11 15.77
C ILE A 122 -39.49 -15.16 16.71
N VAL A 123 -39.88 -15.12 17.99
CA VAL A 123 -39.20 -14.29 19.00
C VAL A 123 -37.75 -14.74 19.17
N ALA A 124 -37.49 -16.05 19.23
CA ALA A 124 -36.13 -16.58 19.31
C ALA A 124 -35.28 -16.24 18.06
N LEU A 125 -35.85 -16.32 16.86
CA LEU A 125 -35.18 -15.91 15.63
C LEU A 125 -34.91 -14.40 15.59
N LEU A 126 -35.83 -13.59 16.10
CA LEU A 126 -35.67 -12.13 16.18
C LEU A 126 -34.52 -11.78 17.13
N PHE A 127 -34.49 -12.34 18.34
CA PHE A 127 -33.37 -12.16 19.26
C PHE A 127 -32.05 -12.68 18.69
N GLY A 128 -32.06 -13.85 18.03
CA GLY A 128 -30.89 -14.38 17.34
C GLY A 128 -30.38 -13.44 16.24
N SER A 129 -31.28 -12.86 15.45
CA SER A 129 -30.94 -11.88 14.40
C SER A 129 -30.35 -10.59 14.98
N VAL A 130 -30.93 -10.07 16.07
CA VAL A 130 -30.40 -8.87 16.75
C VAL A 130 -29.01 -9.13 17.33
N ILE A 131 -28.80 -10.28 17.96
CA ILE A 131 -27.47 -10.67 18.50
C ILE A 131 -26.47 -10.83 17.36
N MET A 132 -26.86 -11.50 16.27
CA MET A 132 -26.01 -11.70 15.09
C MET A 132 -25.64 -10.37 14.43
N ASN A 133 -26.60 -9.45 14.29
CA ASN A 133 -26.38 -8.12 13.74
C ASN A 133 -25.44 -7.31 14.64
N PHE A 134 -25.66 -7.31 15.96
CA PHE A 134 -24.77 -6.65 16.91
C PHE A 134 -23.33 -7.19 16.82
N PHE A 135 -23.16 -8.50 16.74
CA PHE A 135 -21.84 -9.13 16.58
C PHE A 135 -21.19 -8.78 15.23
N PHE A 136 -21.98 -8.76 14.16
CA PHE A 136 -21.51 -8.42 12.81
C PHE A 136 -21.12 -6.93 12.71
N PHE A 137 -21.88 -6.02 13.31
CA PHE A 137 -21.58 -4.60 13.38
C PHE A 137 -20.30 -4.34 14.19
N ASN A 138 -20.16 -4.97 15.37
CA ASN A 138 -18.94 -4.86 16.18
C ASN A 138 -17.71 -5.45 15.48
N ARG A 139 -17.87 -6.48 14.65
CA ARG A 139 -16.77 -7.05 13.87
C ARG A 139 -16.44 -6.20 12.63
N SER A 140 -17.42 -5.52 12.05
CA SER A 140 -17.24 -4.65 10.86
C SER A 140 -16.46 -3.37 11.17
N THR A 141 -16.61 -2.80 12.37
CA THR A 141 -15.87 -1.60 12.79
C THR A 141 -14.38 -1.86 12.95
N ASP A 142 -13.98 -3.08 13.34
CA ASP A 142 -12.57 -3.49 13.46
C ASP A 142 -11.86 -3.57 12.10
N TYR A 143 -12.54 -4.01 11.03
CA TYR A 143 -11.92 -4.02 9.69
C TYR A 143 -11.63 -2.61 9.18
N LYS A 144 -12.55 -1.67 9.39
CA LYS A 144 -12.36 -0.27 8.99
C LYS A 144 -11.25 0.42 9.78
N SER A 145 -11.13 0.14 11.08
CA SER A 145 -10.06 0.71 11.92
C SER A 145 -8.69 0.20 11.51
N ARG A 146 -8.55 -1.10 11.23
CA ARG A 146 -7.30 -1.71 10.74
C ARG A 146 -6.90 -1.17 9.38
N TYR A 147 -7.85 -1.03 8.46
CA TYR A 147 -7.60 -0.46 7.14
C TYR A 147 -7.12 1.00 7.23
N ARG A 148 -7.76 1.81 8.09
CA ARG A 148 -7.31 3.18 8.38
C ARG A 148 -5.92 3.22 9.02
N SER A 149 -5.62 2.31 9.95
CA SER A 149 -4.28 2.24 10.56
C SER A 149 -3.20 1.81 9.57
N LEU A 150 -3.53 0.96 8.60
CA LEU A 150 -2.60 0.55 7.53
C LEU A 150 -2.32 1.70 6.58
N ILE A 151 -3.35 2.42 6.14
CA ILE A 151 -3.18 3.62 5.30
C ILE A 151 -2.35 4.68 6.05
N ALA A 152 -2.70 4.96 7.32
CA ALA A 152 -1.96 5.93 8.13
C ALA A 152 -0.52 5.50 8.43
N ALA A 153 -0.27 4.18 8.58
CA ALA A 153 1.10 3.67 8.73
C ALA A 153 1.90 3.83 7.43
N GLN A 154 1.27 3.58 6.28
CA GLN A 154 1.91 3.73 4.98
C GLN A 154 2.20 5.20 4.66
N GLU A 155 1.25 6.09 4.90
CA GLU A 155 1.43 7.54 4.76
C GLU A 155 2.54 8.06 5.68
N LYS A 156 2.64 7.57 6.91
CA LYS A 156 3.76 7.87 7.81
C LYS A 156 5.10 7.37 7.26
N LEU A 157 5.16 6.16 6.72
CA LEU A 157 6.39 5.62 6.14
C LEU A 157 6.81 6.40 4.90
N ASP A 158 5.88 6.80 4.05
CA ASP A 158 6.17 7.55 2.84
C ASP A 158 6.57 9.00 3.17
N ALA A 159 5.89 9.65 4.13
CA ALA A 159 6.33 10.94 4.65
C ALA A 159 7.72 10.86 5.31
N GLN A 160 8.02 9.78 6.03
CA GLN A 160 9.35 9.56 6.61
C GLN A 160 10.40 9.34 5.53
N LYS A 161 10.12 8.55 4.49
CA LYS A 161 11.02 8.38 3.33
C LYS A 161 11.25 9.69 2.59
N GLU A 162 10.22 10.49 2.41
CA GLU A 162 10.32 11.79 1.74
C GLU A 162 11.12 12.77 2.59
N GLN A 163 10.92 12.77 3.91
CA GLN A 163 11.78 13.53 4.83
C GLN A 163 13.22 13.04 4.82
N HIS A 164 13.48 11.73 4.78
CA HIS A 164 14.82 11.19 4.64
C HIS A 164 15.42 11.55 3.27
N ALA A 165 14.67 11.48 2.17
CA ALA A 165 15.12 11.86 0.84
C ALA A 165 15.44 13.37 0.77
N LEU A 166 14.59 14.23 1.33
CA LEU A 166 14.81 15.67 1.40
C LEU A 166 15.97 16.03 2.33
N THR A 167 16.20 15.26 3.40
CA THR A 167 17.37 15.42 4.28
C THR A 167 18.64 14.95 3.58
N SER A 168 18.59 13.84 2.83
CA SER A 168 19.69 13.37 1.97
C SER A 168 20.00 14.31 0.80
N ILE A 169 19.03 15.11 0.33
CA ILE A 169 19.22 16.15 -0.69
C ILE A 169 19.73 17.48 -0.07
N LYS A 170 19.35 17.79 1.18
CA LYS A 170 19.76 19.04 1.87
C LYS A 170 21.09 18.94 2.61
N GLU A 171 21.52 17.75 3.02
CA GLU A 171 22.93 17.54 3.26
C GLU A 171 23.60 17.54 1.89
N PRO A 172 24.55 18.46 1.60
CA PRO A 172 25.42 18.28 0.46
C PRO A 172 26.22 17.02 0.75
N THR A 173 25.72 15.87 0.30
CA THR A 173 26.48 14.64 0.19
C THR A 173 27.65 15.00 -0.72
N LYS A 174 28.76 15.41 -0.09
CA LYS A 174 30.10 15.38 -0.68
C LYS A 174 30.49 13.92 -0.89
N GLU A 175 29.67 13.18 -1.61
CA GLU A 175 30.10 12.00 -2.35
C GLU A 175 30.15 12.47 -3.80
N PRO A 176 31.13 13.33 -4.17
CA PRO A 176 31.32 13.74 -5.55
C PRO A 176 31.58 12.49 -6.33
N ASP A 177 30.58 12.02 -7.08
CA ASP A 177 30.60 10.87 -8.00
C ASP A 177 31.97 10.16 -8.05
N LEU A 178 32.28 9.44 -6.96
CA LEU A 178 33.65 8.95 -6.70
C LEU A 178 34.05 7.88 -7.70
N LEU A 179 33.04 7.34 -8.40
CA LEU A 179 33.14 6.37 -9.48
C LEU A 179 33.52 7.04 -10.81
N THR A 180 33.33 8.37 -10.97
CA THR A 180 33.70 9.12 -12.17
C THR A 180 34.86 10.09 -11.99
N ASP A 181 35.29 10.37 -10.74
CA ASP A 181 36.50 11.16 -10.48
C ASP A 181 37.76 10.40 -10.94
N PRO A 182 38.50 10.90 -11.96
CA PRO A 182 39.70 10.24 -12.46
C PRO A 182 40.87 10.22 -11.46
N ALA A 183 40.79 10.98 -10.36
CA ALA A 183 41.79 10.95 -9.29
C ALA A 183 41.71 9.68 -8.42
N PHE A 184 40.56 8.98 -8.42
CA PHE A 184 40.39 7.74 -7.67
C PHE A 184 40.86 6.53 -8.47
N LYS A 185 41.83 5.81 -7.91
CA LYS A 185 42.28 4.50 -8.41
C LYS A 185 41.44 3.40 -7.77
N TRP A 186 40.54 2.82 -8.55
CA TRP A 186 39.69 1.72 -8.12
C TRP A 186 40.36 0.36 -8.36
N MET A 187 40.34 -0.48 -7.33
CA MET A 187 40.91 -1.83 -7.36
C MET A 187 39.91 -2.84 -6.82
N LYS A 188 39.56 -3.82 -7.63
CA LYS A 188 38.73 -4.95 -7.20
C LYS A 188 39.61 -6.06 -6.61
N MET A 189 39.27 -6.52 -5.42
CA MET A 189 39.86 -7.67 -4.74
C MET A 189 38.82 -8.78 -4.70
N ASP A 190 39.13 -9.91 -5.32
CA ASP A 190 38.28 -11.10 -5.24
C ASP A 190 38.71 -11.97 -4.06
N GLY A 191 37.72 -12.55 -3.37
CA GLY A 191 37.94 -13.44 -2.24
C GLY A 191 38.44 -14.81 -2.66
N VAL A 192 39.25 -15.40 -1.80
CA VAL A 192 39.90 -16.71 -2.02
C VAL A 192 39.40 -17.72 -0.99
N GLY A 193 39.30 -19.00 -1.37
CA GLY A 193 38.93 -20.09 -0.47
C GLY A 193 37.48 -19.99 0.00
N ALA A 194 37.26 -19.84 1.32
CA ALA A 194 35.94 -19.73 1.94
C ALA A 194 35.16 -18.46 1.54
N PHE A 195 35.81 -17.52 0.84
CA PHE A 195 35.23 -16.26 0.37
C PHE A 195 35.17 -16.19 -1.17
N THR A 196 35.20 -17.34 -1.85
CA THR A 196 35.08 -17.40 -3.31
C THR A 196 33.71 -16.90 -3.75
N GLY A 197 33.68 -15.88 -4.61
CA GLY A 197 32.44 -15.21 -5.07
C GLY A 197 32.13 -13.91 -4.33
N ASN A 198 32.87 -13.57 -3.28
CA ASN A 198 32.82 -12.28 -2.61
C ASN A 198 33.88 -11.36 -3.22
N SER A 199 33.57 -10.07 -3.37
CA SER A 199 34.53 -9.09 -3.88
C SER A 199 34.48 -7.81 -3.06
N VAL A 200 35.62 -7.15 -2.92
CA VAL A 200 35.73 -5.84 -2.28
C VAL A 200 36.44 -4.90 -3.25
N SER A 201 35.85 -3.75 -3.54
CA SER A 201 36.49 -2.71 -4.34
C SER A 201 37.03 -1.61 -3.43
N VAL A 202 38.29 -1.23 -3.63
CA VAL A 202 38.93 -0.14 -2.89
C VAL A 202 39.24 0.99 -3.84
N GLY A 203 38.70 2.17 -3.57
CA GLY A 203 39.01 3.42 -4.24
C GLY A 203 40.03 4.20 -3.43
N TRP A 204 41.21 4.44 -3.99
CA TRP A 204 42.26 5.24 -3.32
C TRP A 204 42.62 6.46 -4.15
N ASN A 205 42.60 7.63 -3.53
CA ASN A 205 43.08 8.88 -4.12
C ASN A 205 44.47 9.22 -3.55
N PRO A 206 45.54 9.16 -4.34
CA PRO A 206 46.90 9.44 -3.87
C PRO A 206 47.14 10.92 -3.53
N GLN A 207 46.32 11.84 -4.04
CA GLN A 207 46.47 13.28 -3.80
C GLN A 207 45.88 13.68 -2.46
N THR A 208 44.65 13.22 -2.18
CA THR A 208 43.93 13.53 -0.93
C THR A 208 44.19 12.52 0.18
N GLN A 209 44.84 11.39 -0.14
CA GLN A 209 45.11 10.26 0.75
C GLN A 209 43.84 9.55 1.24
N VAL A 210 42.68 9.88 0.67
CA VAL A 210 41.40 9.28 1.05
C VAL A 210 41.28 7.88 0.45
N VAL A 211 40.79 6.96 1.28
CA VAL A 211 40.52 5.57 0.90
C VAL A 211 39.03 5.30 1.14
N TYR A 212 38.37 4.76 0.12
CA TYR A 212 37.00 4.25 0.21
C TYR A 212 36.99 2.75 -0.05
N LEU A 213 36.14 2.05 0.68
CA LEU A 213 35.90 0.62 0.53
C LEU A 213 34.44 0.40 0.15
N LEU A 214 34.23 -0.46 -0.85
CA LEU A 214 32.92 -0.91 -1.31
C LEU A 214 32.90 -2.45 -1.24
N ALA A 215 32.24 -2.98 -0.23
CA ALA A 215 32.09 -4.43 -0.06
C ALA A 215 30.91 -4.95 -0.90
N GLN A 216 31.16 -5.94 -1.75
CA GLN A 216 30.13 -6.60 -2.55
C GLN A 216 29.86 -8.00 -2.00
N LEU A 217 28.68 -8.18 -1.42
CA LEU A 217 28.19 -9.46 -0.89
C LEU A 217 29.09 -10.09 0.18
N MET A 218 29.62 -9.31 1.13
CA MET A 218 30.46 -9.89 2.20
C MET A 218 29.62 -10.65 3.23
N PRO A 219 30.01 -11.89 3.62
CA PRO A 219 29.27 -12.64 4.63
C PRO A 219 29.42 -11.98 6.00
N VAL A 220 28.46 -12.20 6.89
CA VAL A 220 28.58 -11.75 8.29
C VAL A 220 29.75 -12.49 8.93
N PRO A 221 30.73 -11.78 9.54
CA PRO A 221 31.86 -12.44 10.18
C PRO A 221 31.37 -13.27 11.39
N PRO A 222 32.04 -14.39 11.72
CA PRO A 222 31.72 -15.18 12.92
C PRO A 222 31.77 -14.34 14.21
N ALA A 223 31.06 -14.78 15.24
CA ALA A 223 31.01 -14.07 16.53
C ALA A 223 32.42 -13.77 17.07
N GLY A 224 32.66 -12.48 17.37
CA GLY A 224 33.96 -12.01 17.87
C GLY A 224 35.01 -11.74 16.79
N LYS A 225 34.67 -11.83 15.50
CA LYS A 225 35.54 -11.48 14.37
C LYS A 225 35.01 -10.28 13.59
N GLN A 226 35.89 -9.59 12.88
CA GLN A 226 35.61 -8.43 12.04
C GLN A 226 36.60 -8.38 10.87
N PHE A 227 36.20 -7.79 9.74
CA PHE A 227 37.12 -7.62 8.62
C PHE A 227 37.98 -6.37 8.82
N GLN A 228 39.24 -6.45 8.39
CA GLN A 228 40.17 -5.33 8.43
C GLN A 228 40.84 -5.16 7.07
N LEU A 229 40.87 -3.91 6.60
CA LEU A 229 41.58 -3.49 5.41
C LEU A 229 43.00 -3.08 5.79
N TRP A 230 43.95 -3.51 4.97
CA TRP A 230 45.36 -3.17 5.10
C TRP A 230 45.86 -2.55 3.80
N ALA A 231 46.66 -1.50 3.90
CA ALA A 231 47.43 -0.98 2.79
C ALA A 231 48.84 -1.58 2.79
N ILE A 232 49.31 -2.02 1.63
CA ILE A 232 50.67 -2.55 1.46
C ILE A 232 51.61 -1.38 1.15
N VAL A 233 52.50 -1.05 2.08
CA VAL A 233 53.46 0.05 1.96
C VAL A 233 54.87 -0.50 2.21
N ASN A 234 55.75 -0.47 1.20
CA ASN A 234 57.12 -0.99 1.31
C ASN A 234 57.18 -2.44 1.88
N LYS A 235 56.30 -3.32 1.38
CA LYS A 235 56.14 -4.72 1.84
C LYS A 235 55.64 -4.89 3.28
N LYS A 236 55.21 -3.82 3.96
CA LYS A 236 54.56 -3.86 5.27
C LYS A 236 53.07 -3.56 5.13
N LEU A 237 52.25 -4.23 5.94
CA LEU A 237 50.81 -3.95 5.99
C LEU A 237 50.57 -2.85 7.02
N VAL A 238 49.93 -1.77 6.59
CA VAL A 238 49.53 -0.63 7.40
C VAL A 238 48.02 -0.68 7.57
N ASP A 239 47.54 -0.51 8.80
CA ASP A 239 46.12 -0.55 9.12
C ASP A 239 45.36 0.55 8.38
N ALA A 240 44.46 0.16 7.48
CA ALA A 240 43.58 1.05 6.75
C ALA A 240 42.17 1.11 7.37
N GLY A 241 41.90 0.34 8.43
CA GLY A 241 40.65 0.38 9.19
C GLY A 241 39.84 -0.92 9.13
N VAL A 242 38.84 -1.00 10.00
CA VAL A 242 37.94 -2.16 10.13
C VAL A 242 36.58 -1.90 9.50
N PHE A 243 35.94 -2.95 9.02
CA PHE A 243 34.60 -2.90 8.46
C PHE A 243 33.79 -4.15 8.81
N ASP A 244 32.48 -4.00 8.86
CA ASP A 244 31.56 -5.09 9.13
C ASP A 244 31.09 -5.75 7.82
N GLY A 245 30.81 -7.05 7.90
CA GLY A 245 30.20 -7.81 6.80
C GLY A 245 28.71 -7.98 7.00
N GLY A 246 27.99 -8.34 5.95
CA GLY A 246 26.55 -8.55 5.96
C GLY A 246 25.79 -7.70 4.94
N ALA A 247 24.47 -7.90 4.89
CA ALA A 247 23.61 -7.22 3.93
C ALA A 247 23.56 -5.70 4.13
N GLU A 248 23.71 -5.21 5.36
CA GLU A 248 23.59 -3.79 5.69
C GLU A 248 24.75 -2.93 5.18
N VAL A 249 25.93 -3.52 5.01
CA VAL A 249 27.17 -2.86 4.57
C VAL A 249 27.49 -3.23 3.11
N SER A 250 26.80 -4.22 2.56
CA SER A 250 26.92 -4.59 1.15
C SER A 250 26.47 -3.44 0.25
N GLN A 251 27.25 -3.14 -0.79
CA GLN A 251 27.02 -2.06 -1.74
C GLN A 251 27.02 -0.64 -1.14
N LYS A 252 27.44 -0.45 0.12
CA LYS A 252 27.66 0.86 0.71
C LYS A 252 29.13 1.24 0.62
N LEU A 253 29.36 2.51 0.33
CA LEU A 253 30.68 3.11 0.36
C LEU A 253 31.05 3.42 1.82
N GLN A 254 32.20 2.95 2.27
CA GLN A 254 32.72 3.23 3.61
C GLN A 254 34.05 3.97 3.49
N GLN A 255 34.17 5.12 4.15
CA GLN A 255 35.43 5.83 4.27
C GLN A 255 36.36 5.11 5.26
N MET A 256 37.59 4.89 4.82
CA MET A 256 38.63 4.18 5.56
C MET A 256 39.70 5.16 6.06
N LYS A 257 40.70 4.67 6.81
CA LYS A 257 41.82 5.51 7.29
C LYS A 257 42.62 6.05 6.11
N ALA A 258 43.13 7.28 6.24
CA ALA A 258 43.92 7.91 5.20
C ALA A 258 45.24 7.19 4.97
N ILE A 259 45.59 6.94 3.71
CA ILE A 259 46.82 6.24 3.30
C ILE A 259 47.56 7.09 2.28
N ALA A 260 48.76 7.53 2.67
CA ALA A 260 49.61 8.39 1.84
C ALA A 260 50.20 7.67 0.62
N ILE A 261 50.63 6.42 0.80
CA ILE A 261 51.27 5.61 -0.24
C ILE A 261 50.72 4.19 -0.11
N ALA A 262 50.21 3.62 -1.20
CA ALA A 262 49.82 2.22 -1.26
C ALA A 262 50.38 1.57 -2.53
N GLN A 263 50.93 0.37 -2.39
CA GLN A 263 51.33 -0.51 -3.51
C GLN A 263 50.27 -1.59 -3.77
N GLY A 264 49.32 -1.75 -2.86
CA GLY A 264 48.25 -2.74 -2.90
C GLY A 264 47.43 -2.68 -1.63
N PHE A 265 46.35 -3.44 -1.61
CA PHE A 265 45.48 -3.59 -0.45
C PHE A 265 45.23 -5.07 -0.17
N ALA A 266 44.99 -5.40 1.09
CA ALA A 266 44.63 -6.74 1.54
C ALA A 266 43.53 -6.67 2.59
N VAL A 267 42.67 -7.69 2.61
CA VAL A 267 41.61 -7.85 3.61
C VAL A 267 41.91 -9.09 4.43
N THR A 268 41.89 -8.94 5.75
CA THR A 268 42.00 -10.05 6.70
C THR A 268 40.77 -10.15 7.58
N LEU A 269 40.50 -11.35 8.10
CA LEU A 269 39.48 -11.58 9.13
C LEU A 269 40.16 -11.60 10.51
N GLU A 270 39.99 -10.53 11.27
CA GLU A 270 40.65 -10.31 12.56
C GLU A 270 39.65 -10.41 13.73
N ARG A 271 40.15 -10.26 14.97
CA ARG A 271 39.28 -10.14 16.15
C ARG A 271 38.48 -8.84 16.09
N LYS A 272 37.30 -8.84 16.70
CA LYS A 272 36.43 -7.66 16.81
C LYS A 272 37.19 -6.49 17.43
N GLY A 273 37.17 -5.33 16.77
CA GLY A 273 37.98 -4.15 17.15
C GLY A 273 39.31 -4.02 16.39
N GLY A 274 39.64 -4.98 15.51
CA GLY A 274 40.85 -4.96 14.70
C GLY A 274 42.08 -5.52 15.42
N SER A 275 43.17 -5.68 14.66
CA SER A 275 44.47 -6.09 15.15
C SER A 275 45.51 -5.00 14.89
N THR A 276 46.50 -4.86 15.77
CA THR A 276 47.65 -3.96 15.57
C THR A 276 48.69 -4.54 14.61
N SER A 277 48.65 -5.85 14.38
CA SER A 277 49.53 -6.57 13.47
C SER A 277 48.71 -7.52 12.61
N PRO A 278 48.97 -7.59 11.29
CA PRO A 278 48.19 -8.42 10.37
C PRO A 278 48.37 -9.91 10.68
N THR A 279 47.28 -10.66 10.76
CA THR A 279 47.36 -12.12 10.86
C THR A 279 47.55 -12.70 9.45
N MET A 280 48.79 -12.98 9.07
CA MET A 280 49.14 -13.45 7.70
C MET A 280 48.40 -14.73 7.27
N SER A 281 47.96 -15.57 8.20
CA SER A 281 47.17 -16.79 7.92
C SER A 281 45.67 -16.52 7.71
N GLN A 282 45.20 -15.29 7.90
CA GLN A 282 43.79 -14.89 7.77
C GLN A 282 43.57 -13.94 6.58
N ILE A 283 44.51 -13.86 5.63
CA ILE A 283 44.31 -13.09 4.40
C ILE A 283 43.20 -13.74 3.58
N CYS A 284 42.12 -13.00 3.39
CA CYS A 284 40.95 -13.44 2.62
C CYS A 284 41.00 -12.93 1.18
N MET A 285 41.56 -11.73 0.98
CA MET A 285 41.59 -11.04 -0.32
C MET A 285 42.84 -10.16 -0.42
N SER A 286 43.38 -10.00 -1.63
CA SER A 286 44.44 -9.02 -1.89
C SER A 286 44.47 -8.57 -3.35
N ALA A 287 44.81 -7.31 -3.60
CA ALA A 287 45.09 -6.78 -4.93
C ALA A 287 46.29 -5.82 -4.89
N LYS A 288 46.99 -5.73 -6.02
CA LYS A 288 48.06 -4.74 -6.23
C LYS A 288 47.49 -3.52 -6.94
N VAL A 289 48.03 -2.34 -6.61
CA VAL A 289 47.73 -1.11 -7.37
C VAL A 289 48.40 -1.25 -8.73
N THR A 290 47.62 -1.46 -9.79
CA THR A 290 48.13 -1.41 -11.16
C THR A 290 48.50 0.04 -11.48
N ARG A 291 49.69 0.25 -12.04
CA ARG A 291 50.22 1.59 -12.32
C ARG A 291 49.38 2.32 -13.35
#